data_AF-A0A165ZRX8-F1
#
_entry.id   AF-A0A165ZRX8-F1
#
_cell.length_a   1.000
_cell.length_b   1.000
_cell.length_c   1.000
_cell.angle_alpha   90.00
_cell.angle_beta   90.00
_cell.angle_gamma   90.00
#
_symmetry.space_group_name_H-M   'P 1'
#
loop_
_entity.id
_entity.type
_entity.pdbx_description
1 polymer ?
#
loop_
_entity_poly.entity_id
_entity_poly.type
_entity_poly.pdbx_seq_one_letter_code
_entity_poly.pdbx_strand_id
1 'polypeptide(L)'
;MAEANFAQAQRQRDEHHLAALYQQHAEALARTRAQDDELERTRRAFESATTSARIARLDLEIAERALKQHIDAISERSAAISPIQRLPSELLLRIFRSRSLDDSCGRCQSSFIVAGTCRRWRKLALESTALWSIYLDLVKRPVYAAEYVRAVLARSGNQSLVVTVLAPQQLGAEMVRDLNEILPDVITRANYLSILACHPTLFSGHQNIDISTTIFKFLQLPTPQLAHLMILGTGVRLGDARLLPAAPLLAFIELVAYPLSRLPAAPLQAVQVLDLEGQYELPDMALLHEMVPNVRRLIITRLSPCHMQETPVPVHFAHLEHLELDGIDLLSSFPHDGLPALTCLIVGSGRFADDNSLPPPATITETEAATF
;
A
#
# COMPACT_ATOMS: atom_id res chain seq x y z
N MET A 1 -42.55 -53.12 -98.52
CA MET A 1 -42.69 -51.66 -98.29
C MET A 1 -42.80 -51.27 -96.80
N ALA A 2 -43.24 -52.16 -95.89
CA ALA A 2 -43.34 -51.81 -94.46
C ALA A 2 -41.98 -51.75 -93.70
N GLU A 3 -41.01 -52.61 -94.04
CA GLU A 3 -39.69 -52.64 -93.38
C GLU A 3 -38.82 -51.41 -93.69
N ALA A 4 -38.92 -50.86 -94.91
CA ALA A 4 -38.19 -49.65 -95.30
C ALA A 4 -38.64 -48.41 -94.51
N ASN A 5 -39.95 -48.27 -94.25
CA ASN A 5 -40.50 -47.21 -93.41
C ASN A 5 -40.09 -47.35 -91.94
N PHE A 6 -39.97 -48.58 -91.43
CA PHE A 6 -39.52 -48.82 -90.06
C PHE A 6 -38.05 -48.44 -89.87
N ALA A 7 -37.17 -48.83 -90.79
CA ALA A 7 -35.76 -48.47 -90.77
C ALA A 7 -35.54 -46.95 -90.86
N GLN A 8 -36.33 -46.25 -91.67
CA GLN A 8 -36.27 -44.79 -91.80
C GLN A 8 -36.78 -44.07 -90.54
N ALA A 9 -37.87 -44.54 -89.94
CA ALA A 9 -38.38 -44.01 -88.68
C ALA A 9 -37.41 -44.24 -87.51
N GLN A 10 -36.74 -45.39 -87.48
CA GLN A 10 -35.72 -45.70 -86.48
C GLN A 10 -34.51 -44.77 -86.63
N ARG A 11 -34.04 -44.55 -87.86
CA ARG A 11 -32.95 -43.61 -88.15
C ARG A 11 -33.28 -42.19 -87.72
N GLN A 12 -34.51 -41.71 -87.98
CA GLN A 12 -34.95 -40.39 -87.54
C GLN A 12 -35.02 -40.27 -86.00
N ARG A 13 -35.45 -41.33 -85.30
CA ARG A 13 -35.43 -41.37 -83.83
C ARG A 13 -34.01 -41.33 -83.29
N ASP A 14 -33.10 -42.10 -83.89
CA ASP A 14 -31.70 -42.14 -83.47
C ASP A 14 -31.00 -40.80 -83.76
N GLU A 15 -31.30 -40.15 -84.89
CA GLU A 15 -30.82 -38.80 -85.24
C GLU A 15 -31.35 -37.74 -84.26
N HIS A 16 -32.64 -37.78 -83.92
CA HIS A 16 -33.22 -36.89 -82.90
C HIS A 16 -32.62 -37.13 -81.50
N HIS A 17 -32.40 -38.40 -81.13
CA HIS A 17 -31.78 -38.74 -79.85
C HIS A 17 -30.33 -38.26 -79.79
N LEU A 18 -29.56 -38.45 -80.87
CA LEU A 18 -28.19 -37.97 -80.98
C LEU A 18 -28.14 -36.42 -80.92
N ALA A 19 -29.05 -35.73 -81.60
CA ALA A 19 -29.15 -34.28 -81.53
C ALA A 19 -29.47 -33.79 -80.11
N ALA A 20 -30.37 -34.46 -79.39
CA ALA A 20 -30.68 -34.15 -78.00
C ALA A 20 -29.48 -34.36 -77.07
N LEU A 21 -28.69 -35.43 -77.26
CA LEU A 21 -27.45 -35.66 -76.51
C LEU A 21 -26.40 -34.59 -76.80
N TYR A 22 -26.23 -34.18 -78.06
CA TYR A 22 -25.34 -33.08 -78.42
C TYR A 22 -25.78 -31.75 -77.79
N GLN A 23 -27.08 -31.48 -77.75
CA GLN A 23 -27.62 -30.29 -77.10
C GLN A 23 -27.35 -30.32 -75.59
N GLN A 24 -27.65 -31.43 -74.91
CA GLN A 24 -27.36 -31.58 -73.48
C GLN A 24 -25.87 -31.42 -73.16
N HIS A 25 -25.00 -31.98 -74.00
CA HIS A 25 -23.56 -31.84 -73.86
C HIS A 25 -23.11 -30.38 -74.06
N ALA A 26 -23.66 -29.69 -75.06
CA ALA A 26 -23.38 -28.27 -75.28
C ALA A 26 -23.85 -27.39 -74.11
N GLU A 27 -25.03 -27.66 -73.54
CA GLU A 27 -25.55 -26.96 -72.36
C GLU A 27 -24.73 -27.25 -71.09
N ALA A 28 -24.27 -28.48 -70.90
CA ALA A 28 -23.37 -28.83 -69.81
C ALA A 28 -22.02 -28.09 -69.93
N LEU A 29 -21.42 -28.08 -71.13
CA LEU A 29 -20.19 -27.32 -71.40
C LEU A 29 -20.37 -25.82 -71.19
N ALA A 30 -21.51 -25.25 -71.60
CA ALA A 30 -21.81 -23.84 -71.37
C ALA A 30 -21.91 -23.52 -69.87
N ARG A 31 -22.53 -24.39 -69.07
CA ARG A 31 -22.59 -24.24 -67.60
C ARG A 31 -21.22 -24.34 -66.94
N THR A 32 -20.39 -25.30 -67.37
CA THR A 32 -19.02 -25.43 -66.86
C THR A 32 -18.20 -24.18 -67.17
N ARG A 33 -18.25 -23.66 -68.42
CA ARG A 33 -17.56 -22.41 -68.79
C ARG A 33 -18.04 -21.22 -67.96
N ALA A 34 -19.35 -21.08 -67.74
CA ALA A 34 -19.89 -20.00 -66.92
C ALA A 34 -19.44 -20.09 -65.45
N GLN A 35 -19.31 -21.31 -64.90
CA GLN A 35 -18.77 -21.53 -63.56
C GLN A 35 -17.28 -21.21 -63.48
N ASP A 36 -16.50 -21.63 -64.48
CA ASP A 36 -15.06 -21.34 -64.57
C ASP A 36 -14.80 -19.83 -64.67
N ASP A 37 -15.59 -19.11 -65.48
CA ASP A 37 -15.50 -17.65 -65.60
C ASP A 37 -15.82 -16.95 -64.27
N GLU A 38 -16.82 -17.44 -63.51
CA GLU A 38 -17.18 -16.88 -62.20
C GLU A 38 -16.12 -17.18 -61.12
N LEU A 39 -15.53 -18.38 -61.14
CA LEU A 39 -14.39 -18.72 -60.30
C LEU A 39 -13.18 -17.83 -60.61
N GLU A 40 -12.93 -17.52 -61.88
CA GLU A 40 -11.84 -16.64 -62.25
C GLU A 40 -12.09 -15.19 -61.79
N ARG A 41 -13.33 -14.68 -61.90
CA ARG A 41 -13.70 -13.36 -61.37
C ARG A 41 -13.53 -13.26 -59.86
N THR A 42 -14.04 -14.24 -59.12
CA THR A 42 -13.92 -14.28 -57.65
C THR A 42 -12.47 -14.39 -57.22
N ARG A 43 -11.65 -15.17 -57.93
CA ARG A 43 -10.20 -15.25 -57.70
C ARG A 43 -9.49 -13.92 -57.93
N ARG A 44 -9.77 -13.22 -59.04
CA ARG A 44 -9.20 -11.89 -59.31
C ARG A 44 -9.64 -10.86 -58.27
N ALA A 45 -10.90 -10.91 -57.84
CA ALA A 45 -11.40 -10.04 -56.77
C ALA A 45 -10.68 -10.32 -55.43
N PHE A 46 -10.44 -11.59 -55.10
CA PHE A 46 -9.69 -11.99 -53.91
C PHE A 46 -8.21 -11.57 -53.98
N GLU A 47 -7.54 -11.75 -55.12
CA GLU A 47 -6.16 -11.31 -55.33
C GLU A 47 -6.03 -9.77 -55.24
N SER A 48 -7.02 -9.03 -55.77
CA SER A 48 -7.10 -7.57 -55.63
C SER A 48 -7.33 -7.14 -54.17
N ALA A 49 -8.23 -7.81 -53.45
CA ALA A 49 -8.53 -7.53 -52.04
C ALA A 49 -7.34 -7.82 -51.13
N THR A 50 -6.64 -8.94 -51.34
CA THR A 50 -5.43 -9.30 -50.57
C THR A 50 -4.29 -8.33 -50.84
N THR A 51 -4.10 -7.90 -52.09
CA THR A 51 -3.13 -6.87 -52.45
C THR A 51 -3.46 -5.54 -51.77
N SER A 52 -4.73 -5.12 -51.81
CA SER A 52 -5.21 -3.90 -51.17
C SER A 52 -5.02 -3.94 -49.64
N ALA A 53 -5.33 -5.07 -48.99
CA ALA A 53 -5.12 -5.25 -47.56
C ALA A 53 -3.65 -5.19 -47.16
N ARG A 54 -2.75 -5.74 -47.99
CA ARG A 54 -1.30 -5.67 -47.77
C ARG A 54 -0.79 -4.23 -47.90
N ILE A 55 -1.27 -3.47 -48.89
CA ILE A 55 -0.93 -2.05 -49.04
C ILE A 55 -1.41 -1.26 -47.81
N ALA A 56 -2.67 -1.42 -47.40
CA ALA A 56 -3.22 -0.74 -46.23
C ALA A 56 -2.44 -1.06 -44.94
N ARG A 57 -1.97 -2.29 -44.77
CA ARG A 57 -1.11 -2.67 -43.63
C ARG A 57 0.25 -1.95 -43.68
N LEU A 58 0.90 -1.87 -44.83
CA LEU A 58 2.16 -1.16 -44.99
C LEU A 58 1.98 0.35 -44.71
N ASP A 59 0.89 0.94 -45.20
CA ASP A 59 0.58 2.34 -44.95
C ASP A 59 0.34 2.61 -43.45
N LEU A 60 -0.33 1.71 -42.74
CA LEU A 60 -0.50 1.79 -41.29
C LEU A 60 0.85 1.72 -40.55
N GLU A 61 1.73 0.78 -40.92
CA GLU A 61 3.07 0.67 -40.31
C GLU A 61 3.93 1.93 -40.57
N ILE A 62 3.82 2.54 -41.77
CA ILE A 62 4.49 3.81 -42.09
C ILE A 62 3.94 4.95 -41.23
N ALA A 63 2.62 5.05 -41.09
CA ALA A 63 1.97 6.07 -40.28
C ALA A 63 2.35 5.94 -38.79
N GLU A 64 2.42 4.73 -38.25
CA GLU A 64 2.85 4.47 -36.87
C GLU A 64 4.31 4.89 -36.62
N ARG A 65 5.22 4.61 -37.57
CA ARG A 65 6.62 5.05 -37.47
C ARG A 65 6.74 6.57 -37.52
N ALA A 66 6.02 7.23 -38.43
CA ALA A 66 6.00 8.67 -38.54
C ALA A 66 5.45 9.33 -37.25
N LEU A 67 4.38 8.77 -36.69
CA LEU A 67 3.82 9.22 -35.42
C LEU A 67 4.82 9.07 -34.26
N LYS A 68 5.51 7.93 -34.18
CA LYS A 68 6.56 7.70 -33.18
C LYS A 68 7.69 8.72 -33.30
N GLN A 69 8.19 8.96 -34.51
CA GLN A 69 9.23 9.97 -34.76
C GLN A 69 8.79 11.39 -34.34
N HIS A 70 7.54 11.76 -34.60
CA HIS A 70 7.00 13.04 -34.15
C HIS A 70 6.90 13.14 -32.62
N ILE A 71 6.50 12.07 -31.93
CA ILE A 71 6.47 12.02 -30.46
C ILE A 71 7.88 12.15 -29.88
N ASP A 72 8.85 11.46 -30.47
CA ASP A 72 10.25 11.50 -30.04
C ASP A 72 10.82 12.92 -30.23
N ALA A 73 10.60 13.55 -31.39
CA ALA A 73 11.04 14.92 -31.66
C ALA A 73 10.40 15.98 -30.75
N ILE A 74 9.11 15.82 -30.39
CA ILE A 74 8.45 16.69 -29.40
C ILE A 74 9.07 16.51 -28.03
N SER A 75 9.39 15.27 -27.65
CA SER A 75 9.99 14.93 -26.37
C SER A 75 11.42 15.49 -26.24
N GLU A 76 12.21 15.45 -27.31
CA GLU A 76 13.54 16.06 -27.36
C GLU A 76 13.48 17.59 -27.20
N ARG A 77 12.55 18.26 -27.92
CA ARG A 77 12.35 19.71 -27.78
C ARG A 77 11.87 20.09 -26.39
N SER A 78 10.94 19.32 -25.80
CA SER A 78 10.45 19.63 -24.46
C SER A 78 11.56 19.45 -23.41
N ALA A 79 12.42 18.43 -23.57
CA ALA A 79 13.60 18.24 -22.74
C ALA A 79 14.60 19.41 -22.85
N ALA A 80 14.68 20.08 -24.01
CA ALA A 80 15.51 21.27 -24.16
C ALA A 80 14.97 22.47 -23.35
N ILE A 81 13.65 22.59 -23.17
CA ILE A 81 13.01 23.76 -22.54
C ILE A 81 13.10 23.73 -21.01
N SER A 82 12.98 22.54 -20.40
CA SER A 82 12.95 22.42 -18.93
C SER A 82 14.08 21.53 -18.41
N PRO A 83 14.96 22.04 -17.53
CA PRO A 83 16.04 21.24 -16.94
C PRO A 83 15.55 19.95 -16.28
N ILE A 84 14.36 19.98 -15.67
CA ILE A 84 13.79 18.82 -14.97
C ILE A 84 13.41 17.68 -15.94
N GLN A 85 13.13 18.01 -17.20
CA GLN A 85 12.85 17.01 -18.23
C GLN A 85 14.10 16.30 -18.74
N ARG A 86 15.30 16.80 -18.43
CA ARG A 86 16.58 16.16 -18.77
C ARG A 86 17.05 15.18 -17.71
N LEU A 87 16.44 15.20 -16.51
CA LEU A 87 16.83 14.28 -15.45
C LEU A 87 16.56 12.84 -15.87
N PRO A 88 17.50 11.90 -15.66
CA PRO A 88 17.27 10.47 -15.78
C PRO A 88 16.09 10.01 -14.92
N SER A 89 15.41 8.96 -15.37
CA SER A 89 14.22 8.44 -14.70
C SER A 89 14.53 7.96 -13.28
N GLU A 90 15.74 7.44 -13.05
CA GLU A 90 16.23 6.98 -11.76
C GLU A 90 16.37 8.13 -10.76
N LEU A 91 16.84 9.30 -11.21
CA LEU A 91 16.95 10.48 -10.36
C LEU A 91 15.57 11.05 -10.03
N LEU A 92 14.65 11.07 -11.00
CA LEU A 92 13.27 11.47 -10.74
C LEU A 92 12.59 10.54 -9.72
N LEU A 93 12.75 9.22 -9.85
CA LEU A 93 12.20 8.27 -8.88
C LEU A 93 12.81 8.44 -7.48
N ARG A 94 14.10 8.77 -7.37
CA ARG A 94 14.72 9.12 -6.07
C ARG A 94 14.09 10.38 -5.47
N ILE A 95 13.86 11.42 -6.28
CA ILE A 95 13.18 12.65 -5.85
C ILE A 95 11.73 12.37 -5.42
N PHE A 96 11.02 11.50 -6.15
CA PHE A 96 9.64 11.14 -5.80
C PHE A 96 9.60 10.43 -4.44
N ARG A 97 10.50 9.46 -4.23
CA ARG A 97 10.58 8.70 -2.97
C ARG A 97 10.96 9.58 -1.79
N SER A 98 11.90 10.51 -1.94
CA SER A 98 12.28 11.40 -0.84
C SER A 98 11.11 12.27 -0.38
N ARG A 99 10.21 12.66 -1.31
CA ARG A 99 8.98 13.40 -0.95
C ARG A 99 7.90 12.54 -0.33
N SER A 100 7.82 11.26 -0.66
CA SER A 100 6.82 10.35 -0.07
C SER A 100 7.07 10.06 1.42
N LEU A 101 8.31 10.22 1.89
CA LEU A 101 8.67 10.02 3.30
C LEU A 101 8.25 11.21 4.19
N ASP A 102 8.20 12.42 3.64
CA ASP A 102 7.90 13.65 4.39
C ASP A 102 6.39 13.96 4.49
N ASP A 103 5.52 13.11 3.95
CA ASP A 103 4.11 13.46 3.67
C ASP A 103 3.18 13.31 4.90
N SER A 104 3.60 13.84 6.04
CA SER A 104 2.83 13.92 7.28
C SER A 104 1.68 14.95 7.22
N CYS A 105 1.60 15.74 6.14
CA CYS A 105 0.70 16.89 6.06
C CYS A 105 -0.73 16.59 5.56
N GLY A 106 -1.06 15.34 5.22
CA GLY A 106 -2.44 14.84 5.07
C GLY A 106 -3.36 15.51 4.04
N ARG A 107 -2.86 16.42 3.18
CA ARG A 107 -3.71 17.16 2.23
C ARG A 107 -3.89 16.43 0.90
N CYS A 108 -2.84 15.81 0.37
CA CYS A 108 -2.83 14.96 -0.82
C CYS A 108 -1.55 14.14 -0.83
N GLN A 109 -1.64 12.84 -1.11
CA GLN A 109 -0.45 12.02 -1.24
C GLN A 109 0.46 12.49 -2.38
N SER A 110 1.74 12.65 -2.05
CA SER A 110 2.84 12.99 -2.96
C SER A 110 2.78 12.19 -4.27
N SER A 111 2.44 10.92 -4.23
CA SER A 111 2.37 10.02 -5.40
C SER A 111 1.30 10.42 -6.42
N PHE A 112 0.13 10.89 -5.94
CA PHE A 112 -0.91 11.43 -6.81
C PHE A 112 -0.51 12.79 -7.37
N ILE A 113 0.15 13.64 -6.58
CA ILE A 113 0.67 14.94 -7.04
C ILE A 113 1.69 14.71 -8.15
N VAL A 114 2.69 13.84 -7.91
CA VAL A 114 3.72 13.45 -8.89
C VAL A 114 3.06 12.92 -10.15
N ALA A 115 2.09 12.00 -10.05
CA ALA A 115 1.37 11.47 -11.19
C ALA A 115 0.49 12.52 -11.91
N GLY A 116 0.13 13.60 -11.23
CA GLY A 116 -0.64 14.72 -11.78
C GLY A 116 0.19 15.70 -12.62
N THR A 117 1.50 15.82 -12.35
CA THR A 117 2.36 16.89 -12.91
C THR A 117 2.47 16.91 -14.44
N CYS A 118 3.03 15.88 -15.06
CA CYS A 118 3.19 15.75 -16.51
C CYS A 118 3.12 14.29 -16.96
N ARG A 119 2.98 14.04 -18.27
CA ARG A 119 2.85 12.68 -18.81
C ARG A 119 4.03 11.76 -18.43
N ARG A 120 5.26 12.28 -18.46
CA ARG A 120 6.48 11.52 -18.11
C ARG A 120 6.47 11.09 -16.64
N TRP A 121 6.16 12.02 -15.74
CA TRP A 121 6.11 11.74 -14.30
C TRP A 121 4.97 10.79 -13.96
N ARG A 122 3.82 10.93 -14.61
CA ARG A 122 2.70 9.99 -14.50
C ARG A 122 3.10 8.57 -14.87
N LYS A 123 3.76 8.39 -16.02
CA LYS A 123 4.24 7.09 -16.47
C LYS A 123 5.18 6.48 -15.43
N LEU A 124 6.21 7.23 -15.01
CA LEU A 124 7.18 6.78 -14.02
C LEU A 124 6.53 6.46 -12.65
N ALA A 125 5.57 7.26 -12.22
CA ALA A 125 4.88 7.03 -10.95
C ALA A 125 4.01 5.77 -10.99
N LEU A 126 3.28 5.55 -12.09
CA LEU A 126 2.46 4.35 -12.29
C LEU A 126 3.29 3.08 -12.43
N GLU A 127 4.48 3.16 -13.05
CA GLU A 127 5.42 2.04 -13.17
C GLU A 127 6.14 1.72 -11.85
N SER A 128 6.26 2.70 -10.93
CA SER A 128 6.95 2.52 -9.66
C SER A 128 5.97 2.23 -8.51
N THR A 129 5.63 0.95 -8.35
CA THR A 129 4.76 0.42 -7.29
C THR A 129 5.12 0.89 -5.87
N ALA A 130 6.41 1.04 -5.58
CA ALA A 130 6.93 1.48 -4.27
C ALA A 130 6.56 2.93 -3.87
N LEU A 131 6.04 3.74 -4.80
CA LEU A 131 5.57 5.09 -4.47
C LEU A 131 4.18 5.09 -3.83
N TRP A 132 3.42 4.02 -3.99
CA TRP A 132 2.01 4.01 -3.62
C TRP A 132 1.84 3.56 -2.15
N SER A 133 1.90 4.51 -1.24
CA SER A 133 1.53 4.34 0.18
C SER A 133 0.04 4.63 0.39
N ILE A 134 -0.51 4.33 1.56
CA ILE A 134 -1.90 4.62 1.94
C ILE A 134 -1.90 5.62 3.10
N TYR A 135 -2.63 6.73 2.93
CA TYR A 135 -2.91 7.70 3.97
C TYR A 135 -4.42 7.93 4.02
N LEU A 136 -5.08 7.37 5.03
CA LEU A 136 -6.53 7.44 5.19
C LEU A 136 -6.89 8.43 6.28
N ASP A 137 -7.47 9.57 5.91
CA ASP A 137 -8.08 10.52 6.84
C ASP A 137 -9.59 10.30 6.91
N LEU A 138 -10.00 9.38 7.78
CA LEU A 138 -11.41 9.04 8.01
C LEU A 138 -12.13 10.12 8.83
N VAL A 139 -11.40 11.03 9.47
CA VAL A 139 -11.98 12.16 10.20
C VAL A 139 -12.48 13.22 9.22
N LYS A 140 -11.69 13.56 8.20
CA LYS A 140 -12.03 14.63 7.24
C LYS A 140 -12.70 14.13 5.97
N ARG A 141 -12.36 12.92 5.49
CA ARG A 141 -12.74 12.45 4.15
C ARG A 141 -13.16 10.97 4.11
N PRO A 142 -14.16 10.54 4.91
CA PRO A 142 -14.56 9.13 4.93
C PRO A 142 -15.20 8.64 3.62
N VAL A 143 -15.93 9.51 2.90
CA VAL A 143 -16.77 9.13 1.75
C VAL A 143 -15.99 8.50 0.59
N TYR A 144 -14.76 8.94 0.34
CA TYR A 144 -13.95 8.47 -0.79
C TYR A 144 -12.90 7.42 -0.40
N ALA A 145 -12.90 6.96 0.86
CA ALA A 145 -11.87 6.06 1.37
C ALA A 145 -11.77 4.77 0.54
N ALA A 146 -12.90 4.14 0.21
CA ALA A 146 -12.92 2.89 -0.54
C ALA A 146 -12.36 3.03 -1.96
N GLU A 147 -12.79 4.04 -2.71
CA GLU A 147 -12.29 4.29 -4.08
C GLU A 147 -10.80 4.61 -4.09
N TYR A 148 -10.37 5.43 -3.13
CA TYR A 148 -8.97 5.79 -2.96
C TYR A 148 -8.10 4.56 -2.63
N VAL A 149 -8.51 3.73 -1.65
CA VAL A 149 -7.80 2.49 -1.31
C VAL A 149 -7.71 1.57 -2.53
N ARG A 150 -8.81 1.34 -3.24
CA ARG A 150 -8.81 0.49 -4.45
C ARG A 150 -7.85 1.02 -5.52
N ALA A 151 -7.82 2.33 -5.73
CA ALA A 151 -6.89 2.95 -6.68
C ALA A 151 -5.42 2.77 -6.27
N VAL A 152 -5.10 2.88 -4.97
CA VAL A 152 -3.75 2.65 -4.45
C VAL A 152 -3.37 1.17 -4.50
N LEU A 153 -4.28 0.26 -4.14
CA LEU A 153 -4.05 -1.19 -4.23
C LEU A 153 -3.78 -1.64 -5.67
N ALA A 154 -4.56 -1.14 -6.63
CA ALA A 154 -4.37 -1.43 -8.05
C ALA A 154 -3.00 -0.98 -8.58
N ARG A 155 -2.45 0.12 -8.04
CA ARG A 155 -1.16 0.70 -8.47
C ARG A 155 0.05 0.16 -7.71
N SER A 156 -0.13 -0.25 -6.46
CA SER A 156 0.93 -0.88 -5.64
C SER A 156 1.16 -2.35 -6.01
N GLY A 157 0.21 -2.99 -6.71
CA GLY A 157 0.32 -4.39 -7.11
C GLY A 157 0.31 -5.30 -5.88
N ASN A 158 1.34 -6.15 -5.71
CA ASN A 158 1.50 -7.04 -4.55
C ASN A 158 2.62 -6.59 -3.60
N GLN A 159 3.12 -5.36 -3.74
CA GLN A 159 4.18 -4.86 -2.86
C GLN A 159 3.68 -4.60 -1.45
N SER A 160 4.60 -4.66 -0.48
CA SER A 160 4.33 -4.23 0.88
C SER A 160 3.98 -2.74 0.94
N LEU A 161 3.07 -2.38 1.84
CA LEU A 161 2.52 -1.04 1.95
C LEU A 161 3.03 -0.31 3.19
N VAL A 162 3.17 1.00 3.04
CA VAL A 162 3.23 1.95 4.15
C VAL A 162 1.84 2.51 4.32
N VAL A 163 1.23 2.28 5.47
CA VAL A 163 -0.17 2.59 5.76
C VAL A 163 -0.24 3.50 6.97
N THR A 164 -0.91 4.65 6.81
CA THR A 164 -1.26 5.55 7.90
C THR A 164 -2.77 5.75 7.90
N VAL A 165 -3.41 5.55 9.05
CA VAL A 165 -4.86 5.69 9.21
C VAL A 165 -5.14 6.66 10.34
N LEU A 166 -5.68 7.82 9.99
CA LEU A 166 -6.24 8.79 10.91
C LEU A 166 -7.74 8.53 11.03
N ALA A 167 -8.18 8.05 12.18
CA ALA A 167 -9.56 7.66 12.43
C ALA A 167 -10.16 8.42 13.61
N PRO A 168 -11.49 8.65 13.62
CA PRO A 168 -12.16 9.03 14.85
C PRO A 168 -12.08 7.87 15.87
N GLN A 169 -12.22 8.17 17.15
CA GLN A 169 -12.16 7.16 18.20
C GLN A 169 -13.24 6.07 18.06
N GLN A 170 -14.44 6.45 17.60
CA GLN A 170 -15.53 5.55 17.26
C GLN A 170 -15.94 5.75 15.79
N LEU A 171 -16.16 4.63 15.10
CA LEU A 171 -16.62 4.56 13.72
C LEU A 171 -18.11 4.21 13.71
N GLY A 172 -18.88 4.92 12.89
CA GLY A 172 -20.28 4.55 12.64
C GLY A 172 -20.39 3.20 11.93
N ALA A 173 -21.50 2.47 12.16
CA ALA A 173 -21.70 1.12 11.62
C ALA A 173 -21.55 1.04 10.09
N GLU A 174 -22.02 2.05 9.36
CA GLU A 174 -21.87 2.12 7.89
C GLU A 174 -20.39 2.23 7.48
N MET A 175 -19.63 3.10 8.12
CA MET A 175 -18.20 3.25 7.85
C MET A 175 -17.43 1.97 8.20
N VAL A 176 -17.78 1.31 9.31
CA VAL A 176 -17.19 0.03 9.70
C VAL A 176 -17.45 -1.03 8.63
N ARG A 177 -18.66 -1.08 8.08
CA ARG A 177 -19.02 -2.01 6.99
C ARG A 177 -18.17 -1.73 5.75
N ASP A 178 -18.06 -0.48 5.32
CA ASP A 178 -17.32 -0.11 4.12
C ASP A 178 -15.80 -0.38 4.29
N LEU A 179 -15.27 -0.15 5.49
CA LEU A 179 -13.87 -0.46 5.82
C LEU A 179 -13.60 -1.97 5.87
N ASN A 180 -14.57 -2.79 6.27
CA ASN A 180 -14.43 -4.25 6.25
C ASN A 180 -14.18 -4.81 4.85
N GLU A 181 -14.65 -4.14 3.81
CA GLU A 181 -14.43 -4.58 2.43
C GLU A 181 -13.02 -4.29 1.92
N ILE A 182 -12.36 -3.26 2.44
CA ILE A 182 -11.11 -2.73 1.86
C ILE A 182 -9.88 -2.91 2.75
N LEU A 183 -10.03 -2.81 4.08
CA LEU A 183 -8.89 -2.83 4.98
C LEU A 183 -8.21 -4.19 5.14
N PRO A 184 -8.87 -5.36 4.99
CA PRO A 184 -8.16 -6.63 5.10
C PRO A 184 -6.98 -6.76 4.14
N ASP A 185 -7.15 -6.37 2.87
CA ASP A 185 -6.09 -6.40 1.87
C ASP A 185 -4.98 -5.37 2.16
N VAL A 186 -5.35 -4.23 2.74
CA VAL A 186 -4.40 -3.18 3.13
C VAL A 186 -3.54 -3.63 4.30
N ILE A 187 -4.17 -4.16 5.35
CA ILE A 187 -3.53 -4.52 6.62
C ILE A 187 -2.63 -5.75 6.44
N THR A 188 -3.08 -6.76 5.69
CA THR A 188 -2.28 -7.96 5.41
C THR A 188 -0.99 -7.67 4.64
N ARG A 189 -0.97 -6.58 3.87
CA ARG A 189 0.18 -6.11 3.08
C ARG A 189 0.98 -5.00 3.78
N ALA A 190 0.55 -4.52 4.93
CA ALA A 190 1.24 -3.43 5.62
C ALA A 190 2.59 -3.94 6.17
N ASN A 191 3.69 -3.32 5.75
CA ASN A 191 4.99 -3.47 6.39
C ASN A 191 5.19 -2.40 7.47
N TYR A 192 4.65 -1.21 7.21
CA TYR A 192 4.55 -0.12 8.17
C TYR A 192 3.08 0.21 8.35
N LEU A 193 2.60 0.20 9.60
CA LEU A 193 1.23 0.56 9.93
C LEU A 193 1.23 1.60 11.06
N SER A 194 0.67 2.77 10.79
CA SER A 194 0.43 3.82 11.77
C SER A 194 -1.08 4.05 11.91
N ILE A 195 -1.60 3.88 13.11
CA ILE A 195 -3.02 4.12 13.42
C ILE A 195 -3.10 5.26 14.44
N LEU A 196 -3.71 6.36 14.02
CA LEU A 196 -3.89 7.58 14.78
C LEU A 196 -5.38 7.74 15.10
N ALA A 197 -5.80 7.34 16.30
CA ALA A 197 -7.16 7.55 16.77
C ALA A 197 -7.28 8.95 17.39
N CYS A 198 -7.87 9.88 16.63
CA CYS A 198 -8.10 11.24 17.10
C CYS A 198 -9.21 11.29 18.15
N HIS A 199 -8.88 11.80 19.33
CA HIS A 199 -9.85 12.29 20.30
C HIS A 199 -9.65 13.80 20.50
N PRO A 200 -10.71 14.63 20.44
CA PRO A 200 -10.57 16.08 20.68
C PRO A 200 -10.10 16.41 22.11
N THR A 201 -10.27 15.48 23.05
CA THR A 201 -9.77 15.61 24.43
C THR A 201 -8.94 14.38 24.77
N LEU A 202 -7.74 14.24 24.19
CA LEU A 202 -6.81 13.12 24.43
C LEU A 202 -6.55 12.80 25.93
N PHE A 203 -6.94 13.71 26.82
CA PHE A 203 -6.73 13.68 28.27
C PHE A 203 -8.00 13.42 29.11
N SER A 204 -9.18 13.27 28.51
CA SER A 204 -10.44 13.14 29.29
C SER A 204 -10.76 11.68 29.63
N GLY A 205 -10.06 11.12 30.60
CA GLY A 205 -10.45 9.90 31.33
C GLY A 205 -10.58 8.60 30.51
N HIS A 206 -10.66 7.49 31.25
CA HIS A 206 -10.80 6.14 30.69
C HIS A 206 -12.20 5.93 30.12
N GLN A 207 -12.45 6.38 28.89
CA GLN A 207 -13.65 5.98 28.18
C GLN A 207 -13.57 4.50 27.85
N ASN A 208 -14.73 3.83 27.92
CA ASN A 208 -14.83 2.40 27.79
C ASN A 208 -15.34 2.03 26.41
N ILE A 209 -14.48 2.10 25.38
CA ILE A 209 -14.91 1.96 23.99
C ILE A 209 -14.73 0.53 23.51
N ASP A 210 -15.79 -0.05 22.96
CA ASP A 210 -15.77 -1.37 22.35
C ASP A 210 -14.91 -1.37 21.09
N ILE A 211 -13.89 -2.23 21.06
CA ILE A 211 -12.99 -2.41 19.93
C ILE A 211 -13.72 -2.63 18.60
N SER A 212 -14.88 -3.28 18.60
CA SER A 212 -15.67 -3.56 17.39
C SER A 212 -16.09 -2.30 16.62
N THR A 213 -16.17 -1.17 17.33
CA THR A 213 -16.52 0.16 16.81
C THR A 213 -15.30 1.02 16.51
N THR A 214 -14.08 0.51 16.71
CA THR A 214 -12.83 1.26 16.52
C THR A 214 -12.07 0.77 15.29
N ILE A 215 -11.13 1.59 14.82
CA ILE A 215 -10.18 1.19 13.79
C ILE A 215 -9.23 0.07 14.24
N PHE A 216 -9.01 -0.09 15.55
CA PHE A 216 -8.12 -1.10 16.10
C PHE A 216 -8.61 -2.52 15.89
N LYS A 217 -9.90 -2.75 15.61
CA LYS A 217 -10.40 -4.09 15.30
C LYS A 217 -9.67 -4.72 14.10
N PHE A 218 -9.17 -3.92 13.17
CA PHE A 218 -8.46 -4.41 12.00
C PHE A 218 -7.07 -4.96 12.35
N LEU A 219 -6.53 -4.64 13.53
CA LEU A 219 -5.34 -5.30 14.06
C LEU A 219 -5.61 -6.75 14.49
N GLN A 220 -6.87 -7.20 14.55
CA GLN A 220 -7.21 -8.62 14.75
C GLN A 220 -6.97 -9.47 13.49
N LEU A 221 -6.60 -8.84 12.37
CA LEU A 221 -6.27 -9.55 11.14
C LEU A 221 -4.80 -10.01 11.15
N PRO A 222 -4.48 -11.10 10.44
CA PRO A 222 -3.09 -11.49 10.21
C PRO A 222 -2.30 -10.37 9.51
N THR A 223 -1.11 -10.07 10.01
CA THR A 223 -0.24 -9.00 9.53
C THR A 223 1.17 -9.57 9.24
N PRO A 224 1.30 -10.53 8.30
CA PRO A 224 2.52 -11.32 8.12
C PRO A 224 3.73 -10.48 7.69
N GLN A 225 3.51 -9.32 7.06
CA GLN A 225 4.56 -8.45 6.55
C GLN A 225 4.92 -7.31 7.50
N LEU A 226 4.17 -7.15 8.60
CA LEU A 226 4.27 -6.00 9.48
C LEU A 226 5.59 -6.02 10.25
N ALA A 227 6.42 -5.03 9.99
CA ALA A 227 7.72 -4.83 10.63
C ALA A 227 7.71 -3.64 11.59
N HIS A 228 6.87 -2.63 11.31
CA HIS A 228 6.76 -1.41 12.09
C HIS A 228 5.29 -1.10 12.39
N LEU A 229 4.98 -0.93 13.68
CA LEU A 229 3.65 -0.58 14.15
C LEU A 229 3.71 0.68 15.02
N MET A 230 2.93 1.69 14.66
CA MET A 230 2.70 2.88 15.46
C MET A 230 1.22 2.97 15.83
N ILE A 231 0.91 3.10 17.11
CA ILE A 231 -0.45 3.28 17.61
C ILE A 231 -0.49 4.55 18.46
N LEU A 232 -1.34 5.50 18.06
CA LEU A 232 -1.73 6.63 18.89
C LEU A 232 -3.20 6.49 19.26
N GLY A 233 -3.51 6.43 20.55
CA GLY A 233 -4.89 6.42 21.03
C GLY A 233 -5.05 5.94 22.47
N THR A 234 -6.16 6.33 23.09
CA THR A 234 -6.49 6.02 24.49
C THR A 234 -7.85 5.31 24.60
N GLY A 235 -8.09 4.62 25.72
CA GLY A 235 -9.45 4.22 26.14
C GLY A 235 -10.09 3.10 25.33
N VAL A 236 -9.33 2.21 24.69
CA VAL A 236 -9.90 1.07 23.97
C VAL A 236 -10.01 -0.12 24.89
N ARG A 237 -11.24 -0.64 25.03
CA ARG A 237 -11.48 -1.93 25.64
C ARG A 237 -11.37 -3.03 24.59
N LEU A 238 -10.42 -3.93 24.79
CA LEU A 238 -10.29 -5.10 23.95
C LEU A 238 -11.32 -6.19 24.25
N GLY A 239 -11.79 -6.30 25.51
CA GLY A 239 -12.50 -7.50 25.94
C GLY A 239 -11.62 -8.73 25.73
N ASP A 240 -12.15 -9.75 25.04
CA ASP A 240 -11.42 -10.97 24.68
C ASP A 240 -10.67 -10.85 23.34
N ALA A 241 -10.69 -9.68 22.70
CA ALA A 241 -10.04 -9.48 21.41
C ALA A 241 -8.52 -9.60 21.53
N ARG A 242 -7.93 -10.38 20.61
CA ARG A 242 -6.49 -10.50 20.46
C ARG A 242 -6.03 -9.67 19.27
N LEU A 243 -5.22 -8.64 19.53
CA LEU A 243 -4.57 -7.88 18.46
C LEU A 243 -3.33 -8.62 17.97
N LEU A 244 -2.97 -8.42 16.71
CA LEU A 244 -1.75 -8.96 16.11
C LEU A 244 -1.64 -10.49 16.25
N PRO A 245 -2.65 -11.26 15.79
CA PRO A 245 -2.62 -12.72 15.94
C PRO A 245 -1.42 -13.37 15.20
N ALA A 246 -0.89 -12.72 14.17
CA ALA A 246 0.28 -13.18 13.43
C ALA A 246 1.05 -11.97 12.85
N ALA A 247 2.13 -11.56 13.53
CA ALA A 247 3.04 -10.49 13.11
C ALA A 247 4.52 -10.91 13.33
N PRO A 248 5.02 -11.92 12.60
CA PRO A 248 6.31 -12.55 12.89
C PRO A 248 7.53 -11.66 12.58
N LEU A 249 7.35 -10.61 11.77
CA LEU A 249 8.41 -9.69 11.37
C LEU A 249 8.44 -8.41 12.21
N LEU A 250 7.56 -8.29 13.21
CA LEU A 250 7.38 -7.08 13.99
C LEU A 250 8.63 -6.80 14.82
N ALA A 251 9.38 -5.77 14.43
CA ALA A 251 10.66 -5.42 15.02
C ALA A 251 10.63 -4.05 15.73
N PHE A 252 9.70 -3.17 15.32
CA PHE A 252 9.56 -1.83 15.86
C PHE A 252 8.12 -1.58 16.28
N ILE A 253 7.93 -1.08 17.50
CA ILE A 253 6.64 -0.64 18.01
C ILE A 253 6.77 0.73 18.67
N GLU A 254 5.84 1.62 18.33
CA GLU A 254 5.63 2.90 18.98
C GLU A 254 4.19 3.01 19.48
N LEU A 255 4.03 3.23 20.78
CA LEU A 255 2.75 3.35 21.45
C LEU A 255 2.65 4.74 22.08
N VAL A 256 1.83 5.60 21.50
CA VAL A 256 1.57 6.96 21.98
C VAL A 256 0.25 6.97 22.73
N ALA A 257 0.33 7.15 24.05
CA ALA A 257 -0.80 7.11 24.98
C ALA A 257 -1.62 5.80 24.95
N TYR A 258 -1.06 4.73 24.36
CA TYR A 258 -1.67 3.41 24.28
C TYR A 258 -0.97 2.43 25.24
N PRO A 259 -1.72 1.72 26.11
CA PRO A 259 -1.09 0.88 27.13
C PRO A 259 -0.51 -0.40 26.51
N LEU A 260 0.76 -0.70 26.80
CA LEU A 260 1.44 -1.92 26.31
C LEU A 260 0.70 -3.21 26.71
N SER A 261 0.12 -3.25 27.91
CA SER A 261 -0.62 -4.41 28.45
C SER A 261 -1.84 -4.83 27.62
N ARG A 262 -2.24 -4.02 26.64
CA ARG A 262 -3.32 -4.31 25.69
C ARG A 262 -2.89 -5.15 24.50
N LEU A 263 -1.58 -5.28 24.26
CA LEU A 263 -1.04 -6.13 23.21
C LEU A 263 -0.74 -7.53 23.78
N PRO A 264 -0.88 -8.61 22.99
CA PRO A 264 -0.44 -9.92 23.45
C PRO A 264 1.09 -10.03 23.44
N ALA A 265 1.65 -10.78 24.38
CA ALA A 265 3.10 -10.96 24.50
C ALA A 265 3.74 -11.69 23.30
N ALA A 266 3.00 -12.61 22.65
CA ALA A 266 3.55 -13.46 21.59
C ALA A 266 4.18 -12.71 20.39
N PRO A 267 3.50 -11.74 19.72
CA PRO A 267 4.12 -10.95 18.65
C PRO A 267 5.21 -10.00 19.13
N LEU A 268 5.25 -9.69 20.43
CA LEU A 268 6.19 -8.74 21.02
C LEU A 268 7.57 -9.35 21.29
N GLN A 269 7.69 -10.67 21.31
CA GLN A 269 8.95 -11.37 21.55
C GLN A 269 10.05 -11.02 20.53
N ALA A 270 9.69 -10.65 19.30
CA ALA A 270 10.63 -10.29 18.23
C ALA A 270 10.98 -8.79 18.19
N VAL A 271 10.34 -7.97 19.03
CA VAL A 271 10.50 -6.51 19.01
C VAL A 271 11.88 -6.13 19.53
N GLN A 272 12.58 -5.32 18.75
CA GLN A 272 13.91 -4.80 19.06
C GLN A 272 13.87 -3.34 19.48
N VAL A 273 12.87 -2.59 19.02
CA VAL A 273 12.68 -1.18 19.35
C VAL A 273 11.28 -1.00 19.90
N LEU A 274 11.20 -0.56 21.16
CA LEU A 274 9.96 -0.22 21.82
C LEU A 274 9.99 1.24 22.25
N ASP A 275 9.03 2.01 21.73
CA ASP A 275 8.82 3.40 22.08
C ASP A 275 7.46 3.55 22.77
N LEU A 276 7.48 4.03 24.02
CA LEU A 276 6.32 4.23 24.86
C LEU A 276 6.17 5.72 25.15
N GLU A 277 5.54 6.43 24.23
CA GLU A 277 5.31 7.85 24.39
C GLU A 277 4.02 8.14 25.14
N GLY A 278 4.08 9.15 26.00
CA GLY A 278 2.93 9.73 26.66
C GLY A 278 2.08 8.75 27.45
N GLN A 279 2.73 7.84 28.17
CA GLN A 279 2.02 6.86 28.99
C GLN A 279 1.40 7.54 30.22
N TYR A 280 0.14 7.19 30.53
CA TYR A 280 -0.55 7.64 31.75
C TYR A 280 -0.20 6.77 32.95
N GLU A 281 0.01 5.48 32.70
CA GLU A 281 0.44 4.49 33.67
C GLU A 281 1.72 3.87 33.12
N LEU A 282 2.76 3.84 33.94
CA LEU A 282 3.98 3.14 33.58
C LEU A 282 3.68 1.64 33.48
N PRO A 283 4.14 0.95 32.43
CA PRO A 283 4.03 -0.50 32.39
C PRO A 283 4.81 -1.10 33.56
N ASP A 284 4.25 -2.15 34.15
CA ASP A 284 5.01 -3.00 35.07
C ASP A 284 6.27 -3.49 34.33
N MET A 285 7.44 -3.20 34.88
CA MET A 285 8.72 -3.55 34.26
C MET A 285 8.88 -5.06 34.11
N ALA A 286 8.31 -5.86 35.02
CA ALA A 286 8.33 -7.31 34.91
C ALA A 286 7.51 -7.78 33.70
N LEU A 287 6.32 -7.20 33.53
CA LEU A 287 5.47 -7.42 32.35
C LEU A 287 6.19 -6.95 31.08
N LEU A 288 6.82 -5.78 31.10
CA LEU A 288 7.55 -5.25 29.94
C LEU A 288 8.66 -6.21 29.50
N HIS A 289 9.46 -6.72 30.45
CA HIS A 289 10.49 -7.72 30.16
C HIS A 289 9.93 -9.05 29.65
N GLU A 290 8.83 -9.53 30.22
CA GLU A 290 8.17 -10.75 29.72
C GLU A 290 7.69 -10.57 28.27
N MET A 291 7.16 -9.40 27.93
CA MET A 291 6.59 -9.13 26.62
C MET A 291 7.65 -8.87 25.55
N VAL A 292 8.73 -8.14 25.87
CA VAL A 292 9.78 -7.74 24.92
C VAL A 292 11.19 -8.09 25.41
N PRO A 293 11.51 -9.38 25.65
CA PRO A 293 12.81 -9.77 26.22
C PRO A 293 14.02 -9.45 25.32
N ASN A 294 13.79 -9.27 24.01
CA ASN A 294 14.82 -9.00 23.02
C ASN A 294 14.96 -7.51 22.67
N VAL A 295 14.38 -6.61 23.47
CA VAL A 295 14.45 -5.17 23.22
C VAL A 295 15.89 -4.66 23.30
N ARG A 296 16.31 -3.92 22.27
CA ARG A 296 17.63 -3.28 22.17
C ARG A 296 17.55 -1.78 22.39
N ARG A 297 16.42 -1.17 22.01
CA ARG A 297 16.14 0.25 22.24
C ARG A 297 14.80 0.40 22.93
N LEU A 298 14.82 1.03 24.10
CA LEU A 298 13.63 1.31 24.91
C LEU A 298 13.55 2.81 25.17
N ILE A 299 12.43 3.41 24.81
CA ILE A 299 12.12 4.81 25.05
C ILE A 299 10.84 4.87 25.88
N ILE A 300 10.86 5.60 26.99
CA ILE A 300 9.70 5.78 27.87
C ILE A 300 9.53 7.26 28.16
N THR A 301 8.46 7.84 27.61
CA THR A 301 8.07 9.23 27.83
C THR A 301 6.72 9.31 28.56
N ARG A 302 6.61 10.17 29.57
CA ARG A 302 5.40 10.27 30.41
C ARG A 302 4.60 11.53 30.08
N LEU A 303 3.27 11.44 30.18
CA LEU A 303 2.39 12.61 30.10
C LEU A 303 2.15 13.29 31.45
N SER A 304 2.33 12.55 32.54
CA SER A 304 2.09 13.03 33.90
C SER A 304 3.07 12.36 34.87
N PRO A 305 3.40 13.00 36.01
CA PRO A 305 4.06 12.31 37.11
C PRO A 305 3.17 11.16 37.57
N CYS A 306 3.57 9.94 37.25
CA CYS A 306 2.89 8.72 37.66
C CYS A 306 3.72 8.08 38.77
N HIS A 307 3.07 7.76 39.89
CA HIS A 307 3.71 7.04 40.97
C HIS A 307 4.07 5.64 40.49
N MET A 308 5.36 5.35 40.49
CA MET A 308 5.87 3.99 40.37
C MET A 308 5.27 3.13 41.48
N GLN A 309 4.62 2.04 41.10
CA GLN A 309 4.44 0.94 42.04
C GLN A 309 5.80 0.27 42.20
N GLU A 310 6.30 0.19 43.43
CA GLU A 310 7.53 -0.56 43.72
C GLU A 310 7.33 -2.00 43.26
N THR A 311 8.06 -2.40 42.22
CA THR A 311 8.04 -3.77 41.72
C THR A 311 9.01 -4.58 42.57
N PRO A 312 8.55 -5.66 43.23
CA PRO A 312 9.40 -6.43 44.14
C PRO A 312 10.43 -7.32 43.42
N VAL A 313 10.36 -7.43 42.09
CA VAL A 313 11.18 -8.37 41.31
C VAL A 313 12.19 -7.59 40.45
N PRO A 314 13.51 -7.80 40.64
CA PRO A 314 14.54 -7.24 39.77
C PRO A 314 14.36 -7.71 38.33
N VAL A 315 14.32 -6.77 37.39
CA VAL A 315 14.13 -7.05 35.96
C VAL A 315 15.47 -6.93 35.22
N HIS A 316 15.75 -7.87 34.32
CA HIS A 316 17.05 -7.94 33.62
C HIS A 316 16.86 -7.87 32.10
N PHE A 317 17.28 -6.78 31.46
CA PHE A 317 17.25 -6.63 30.01
C PHE A 317 18.63 -6.91 29.41
N ALA A 318 18.87 -8.19 29.10
CA ALA A 318 20.17 -8.67 28.63
C ALA A 318 20.64 -8.01 27.31
N HIS A 319 19.72 -7.53 26.48
CA HIS A 319 20.00 -7.00 25.14
C HIS A 319 19.81 -5.50 25.00
N LEU A 320 19.43 -4.79 26.07
CA LEU A 320 19.12 -3.37 26.00
C LEU A 320 20.38 -2.53 25.85
N GLU A 321 20.57 -1.93 24.68
CA GLU A 321 21.74 -1.12 24.31
C GLU A 321 21.48 0.37 24.48
N HIS A 322 20.24 0.80 24.28
CA HIS A 322 19.82 2.20 24.32
C HIS A 322 18.58 2.37 25.18
N LEU A 323 18.69 3.19 26.23
CA LEU A 323 17.61 3.50 27.15
C LEU A 323 17.39 5.00 27.20
N GLU A 324 16.17 5.44 26.91
CA GLU A 324 15.73 6.82 27.03
C GLU A 324 14.55 6.91 27.99
N LEU A 325 14.69 7.75 29.01
CA LEU A 325 13.75 7.87 30.12
C LEU A 325 13.37 9.32 30.36
N ASP A 326 12.07 9.58 30.49
CA ASP A 326 11.52 10.87 30.89
C ASP A 326 11.46 10.99 32.42
N GLY A 327 12.63 11.16 33.03
CA GLY A 327 12.82 11.35 34.49
C GLY A 327 13.74 10.32 35.14
N ILE A 328 14.47 10.76 36.17
CA ILE A 328 15.47 9.96 36.87
C ILE A 328 14.87 8.89 37.78
N ASP A 329 13.65 9.10 38.27
CA ASP A 329 12.92 8.17 39.12
C ASP A 329 12.67 6.82 38.40
N LEU A 330 12.56 6.84 37.07
CA LEU A 330 12.44 5.62 36.25
C LEU A 330 13.66 4.72 36.31
N LEU A 331 14.85 5.26 36.63
CA LEU A 331 16.06 4.45 36.77
C LEU A 331 16.00 3.52 37.97
N SER A 332 15.24 3.87 39.02
CA SER A 332 15.12 3.04 40.22
C SER A 332 14.48 1.67 39.96
N SER A 333 13.76 1.52 38.84
CA SER A 333 13.13 0.27 38.43
C SER A 333 14.09 -0.73 37.79
N PHE A 334 15.32 -0.32 37.53
CA PHE A 334 16.37 -1.17 36.98
C PHE A 334 17.38 -1.52 38.06
N PRO A 335 17.66 -2.81 38.32
CA PRO A 335 18.73 -3.19 39.22
C PRO A 335 20.09 -2.82 38.60
N HIS A 336 21.09 -2.60 39.45
CA HIS A 336 22.44 -2.20 39.05
C HIS A 336 23.11 -3.15 38.03
N ASP A 337 22.75 -4.44 38.05
CA ASP A 337 23.20 -5.50 37.15
C ASP A 337 22.15 -5.87 36.08
N GLY A 338 21.03 -5.14 36.03
CA GLY A 338 19.90 -5.41 35.14
C GLY A 338 20.13 -5.05 33.68
N LEU A 339 21.13 -4.22 33.38
CA LEU A 339 21.34 -3.60 32.08
C LEU A 339 22.78 -3.82 31.56
N PRO A 340 23.25 -5.07 31.41
CA PRO A 340 24.65 -5.37 31.11
C PRO A 340 25.11 -4.90 29.72
N ALA A 341 24.18 -4.75 28.77
CA ALA A 341 24.48 -4.34 27.39
C ALA A 341 24.32 -2.82 27.15
N LEU A 342 23.99 -2.04 28.17
CA LEU A 342 23.64 -0.63 28.00
C LEU A 342 24.87 0.19 27.57
N THR A 343 24.75 0.84 26.40
CA THR A 343 25.80 1.70 25.84
C THR A 343 25.40 3.17 25.79
N CYS A 344 24.10 3.45 25.78
CA CYS A 344 23.56 4.80 25.71
C CYS A 344 22.41 4.95 26.70
N LEU A 345 22.55 5.92 27.61
CA LEU A 345 21.51 6.31 28.55
C LEU A 345 21.19 7.79 28.34
N ILE A 346 19.93 8.08 28.05
CA ILE A 346 19.40 9.44 27.94
C ILE A 346 18.34 9.61 29.03
N VAL A 347 18.53 10.60 29.89
CA VAL A 347 17.54 10.97 30.91
C VAL A 347 17.07 12.38 30.59
N GLY A 348 15.82 12.49 30.14
CA GLY A 348 15.16 13.76 29.95
C GLY A 348 14.88 14.41 31.30
N SER A 349 15.15 15.73 31.40
CA SER A 349 14.51 16.55 32.43
C SER A 349 13.05 16.66 32.01
N GLY A 350 12.17 15.89 32.65
CA GLY A 350 10.79 15.84 32.23
C GLY A 350 10.15 17.21 32.10
N ARG A 351 9.15 17.34 31.23
CA ARG A 351 8.49 18.62 30.90
C ARG A 351 7.76 19.27 32.09
N PHE A 352 7.83 18.67 33.27
CA PHE A 352 7.23 19.13 34.51
C PHE A 352 8.24 20.00 35.26
N ALA A 353 8.35 21.26 34.85
CA ALA A 353 9.19 22.26 35.52
C ALA A 353 8.76 22.57 36.97
N ASP A 354 7.63 22.01 37.44
CA ASP A 354 7.08 22.22 38.78
C ASP A 354 7.36 21.03 39.73
N ASP A 355 8.30 20.16 39.40
CA ASP A 355 8.67 19.05 40.28
C ASP A 355 9.41 19.56 41.54
N ASN A 356 8.62 19.97 42.53
CA ASN A 356 9.06 20.40 43.86
C ASN A 356 9.69 19.26 44.69
N SER A 357 9.86 18.06 44.11
CA SER A 357 10.46 16.90 44.80
C SER A 357 11.98 17.02 44.93
N LEU A 358 12.64 17.81 44.08
CA LEU A 358 14.02 18.20 44.31
C LEU A 358 14.01 19.35 45.32
N PRO A 359 14.60 19.18 46.52
CA PRO A 359 14.76 20.29 47.45
C PRO A 359 15.46 21.43 46.70
N PRO A 360 14.98 22.68 46.80
CA PRO A 360 15.63 23.80 46.14
C PRO A 360 17.12 23.75 46.48
N PRO A 361 18.02 23.96 45.49
CA PRO A 361 19.46 23.91 45.74
C PRO A 361 19.71 24.76 46.97
N ALA A 362 20.27 24.14 48.02
CA ALA A 362 20.40 24.76 49.33
C ALA A 362 20.90 26.18 49.10
N THR A 363 20.04 27.16 49.36
CA THR A 363 20.41 28.55 49.23
C THR A 363 21.54 28.72 50.22
N ILE A 364 22.77 28.79 49.69
CA ILE A 364 23.95 29.14 50.48
C ILE A 364 23.63 30.53 50.97
N THR A 365 23.14 30.61 52.20
CA THR A 365 22.89 31.89 52.84
C THR A 365 24.26 32.55 52.95
N GLU A 366 24.40 33.75 52.38
CA GLU A 366 25.64 34.55 52.33
C GLU A 366 26.22 34.92 53.72
N THR A 367 25.74 34.31 54.79
CA THR A 367 26.13 34.59 56.18
C THR A 367 27.45 33.95 56.62
N GLU A 368 28.11 33.12 55.79
CA GLU A 368 29.44 32.55 56.10
C GLU A 368 30.62 33.18 55.31
N ALA A 369 30.41 34.28 54.58
CA ALA A 369 31.49 35.00 53.89
C ALA A 369 32.17 36.10 54.74
N ALA A 370 31.87 36.22 56.04
CA ALA A 370 32.39 37.30 56.91
C ALA A 370 33.40 36.86 57.99
N THR A 371 33.93 35.64 57.91
CA THR A 371 35.00 35.17 58.81
C THR A 371 36.01 34.32 58.05
N PHE A 372 36.79 34.95 57.17
CA PHE A 372 38.15 34.54 56.81
C PHE A 372 38.95 35.73 56.30
#